data_AF-A0A087TAP5-F1
#
_entry.id   AF-A0A087TAP5-F1
#
_cell.length_a   1.000
_cell.length_b   1.000
_cell.length_c   1.000
_cell.angle_alpha   90.00
_cell.angle_beta   90.00
_cell.angle_gamma   90.00
#
_symmetry.space_group_name_H-M   'P 1'
#
loop_
_entity.id
_entity.type
_entity.pdbx_description
1 polymer ?
#
loop_
_entity_poly.entity_id
_entity_poly.type
_entity_poly.pdbx_seq_one_letter_code
_entity_poly.pdbx_strand_id
1 'polypeptide(L)'
;MKGVTLCILASLFLVQAAVSYEPNECKKKSDCGPNECCLVGMEKYSIPQCSSMGKTGDWCRTNAVAEDRRLYYPNGIFRDVENSYSLFCPCAKGYTCKRNKCQPSKG
;
A
#
# COMPACT_ATOMS: atom_id res chain seq x y z
N MET A 1 29.08 -22.04 29.20
CA MET A 1 27.62 -22.17 28.95
C MET A 1 26.92 -20.83 28.77
N LYS A 2 27.21 -19.77 29.55
CA LYS A 2 26.56 -18.44 29.42
C LYS A 2 26.71 -17.78 28.03
N GLY A 3 27.86 -17.94 27.36
CA GLY A 3 28.08 -17.39 26.02
C GLY A 3 27.25 -18.06 24.91
N VAL A 4 27.00 -19.37 25.02
CA VAL A 4 26.18 -20.12 24.06
C VAL A 4 24.72 -19.70 24.18
N THR A 5 24.23 -19.52 25.41
CA THR A 5 22.87 -19.02 25.67
C THR A 5 22.66 -17.60 25.11
N LEU A 6 23.66 -16.72 25.22
CA LEU A 6 23.58 -15.35 24.68
C LEU A 6 23.49 -15.35 23.15
N CYS A 7 24.27 -16.20 22.48
CA CYS A 7 24.21 -16.35 21.02
C CYS A 7 22.85 -16.88 20.56
N ILE A 8 22.29 -17.90 21.23
CA ILE A 8 20.97 -18.46 20.88
C ILE A 8 19.87 -17.40 21.00
N LEU A 9 19.87 -16.60 22.07
CA LEU A 9 18.89 -15.54 22.27
C LEU A 9 19.01 -14.43 21.22
N ALA A 10 20.23 -14.02 20.86
CA ALA A 10 20.48 -13.03 19.81
C ALA A 10 20.02 -13.55 18.44
N SER A 11 20.27 -14.82 18.12
CA SER A 11 19.80 -15.46 16.88
C SER A 11 18.27 -15.52 16.81
N LEU A 12 17.59 -15.88 17.91
CA LEU A 12 16.14 -15.92 17.98
C LEU A 12 15.49 -14.54 17.78
N PHE A 13 16.12 -13.47 18.29
CA PHE A 13 15.66 -12.09 18.08
C PHE A 13 15.76 -11.67 16.60
N LEU A 14 16.83 -12.04 15.91
CA LEU A 14 16.98 -11.75 14.49
C LEU A 14 15.98 -12.53 13.62
N VAL A 15 15.64 -13.77 14.00
CA VAL A 15 14.64 -14.59 13.30
C VAL A 15 13.24 -13.97 13.40
N GLN A 16 12.85 -13.40 14.56
CA GLN A 16 11.55 -12.72 14.68
C GLN A 16 11.41 -11.50 13.76
N ALA A 17 12.49 -10.74 13.56
CA ALA A 17 12.45 -9.57 12.68
C ALA A 17 12.26 -9.94 11.19
N ALA A 18 12.68 -11.14 10.77
CA ALA A 18 12.54 -11.60 9.39
C ALA A 18 11.15 -12.19 9.07
N VAL A 19 10.38 -12.60 10.09
CA VAL A 19 9.08 -13.29 9.92
C VAL A 19 7.89 -12.33 9.80
N SER A 20 8.05 -11.06 10.18
CA SER A 20 6.94 -10.09 10.24
C SER A 20 6.80 -9.18 9.01
N TYR A 21 7.36 -9.54 7.84
CA TYR A 21 6.98 -8.87 6.60
C TYR A 21 5.60 -9.38 6.18
N GLU A 22 4.56 -8.93 6.86
CA GLU A 22 3.21 -9.06 6.37
C GLU A 22 3.09 -8.04 5.23
N PRO A 23 2.97 -8.48 3.96
CA PRO A 23 2.63 -7.55 2.90
C PRO A 23 1.33 -6.87 3.34
N ASN A 24 1.30 -5.54 3.39
CA ASN A 24 0.10 -4.77 3.72
C ASN A 24 -0.93 -4.91 2.59
N GLU A 25 -1.42 -6.13 2.35
CA GLU A 25 -2.41 -6.43 1.34
C GLU A 25 -3.74 -5.78 1.70
N CYS A 26 -4.50 -5.39 0.69
CA CYS A 26 -5.82 -4.81 0.89
C CYS A 26 -6.84 -5.40 -0.08
N LYS A 27 -8.11 -5.39 0.33
CA LYS A 27 -9.26 -5.59 -0.55
C LYS A 27 -10.07 -4.32 -0.70
N LYS A 28 -9.97 -3.40 0.26
CA LYS A 28 -10.69 -2.13 0.25
C LYS A 28 -9.98 -1.06 1.06
N LYS A 29 -10.36 0.20 0.85
CA LYS A 29 -9.80 1.36 1.57
C LYS A 29 -9.87 1.24 3.11
N SER A 30 -10.89 0.58 3.66
CA SER A 30 -11.06 0.41 5.11
C SER A 30 -10.06 -0.57 5.73
N ASP A 31 -9.36 -1.35 4.92
CA ASP A 31 -8.31 -2.25 5.39
C ASP A 31 -7.00 -1.48 5.67
N CYS A 32 -6.88 -0.25 5.14
CA CYS A 32 -5.70 0.58 5.24
C CYS A 32 -5.86 1.72 6.25
N GLY A 33 -4.74 2.27 6.72
CA GLY A 33 -4.71 3.37 7.66
C GLY A 33 -5.39 4.66 7.16
N PRO A 34 -5.57 5.67 8.03
CA PRO A 34 -6.31 6.89 7.73
C PRO A 34 -5.71 7.73 6.59
N ASN A 35 -4.39 7.67 6.38
CA ASN A 35 -3.69 8.40 5.31
C ASN A 35 -3.14 7.46 4.22
N GLU A 36 -3.79 6.32 4.02
CA GLU A 36 -3.39 5.31 3.04
C GLU A 36 -4.57 4.96 2.13
N CYS A 37 -4.29 4.50 0.92
CA CYS A 37 -5.28 3.96 0.00
C CYS A 37 -4.96 2.50 -0.35
N CYS A 38 -5.98 1.76 -0.81
CA CYS A 38 -5.75 0.46 -1.41
C CYS A 38 -5.31 0.66 -2.86
N LEU A 39 -4.07 0.28 -3.18
CA LEU A 39 -3.44 0.51 -4.48
C LEU A 39 -3.22 -0.83 -5.19
N VAL A 40 -3.61 -0.91 -6.46
CA VAL A 40 -3.22 -2.02 -7.34
C VAL A 40 -2.17 -1.51 -8.30
N GLY A 41 -1.04 -2.21 -8.33
CA GLY A 41 0.04 -1.94 -9.28
C GLY A 41 -0.42 -2.09 -10.73
N MET A 42 0.34 -1.49 -11.65
CA MET A 42 0.09 -1.61 -13.09
C MET A 42 0.58 -2.93 -13.69
N GLU A 43 1.37 -3.69 -12.93
CA GLU A 43 1.91 -4.97 -13.37
C GLU A 43 0.84 -6.07 -13.37
N LYS A 44 0.96 -7.01 -14.31
CA LYS A 44 0.07 -8.16 -14.38
C LYS A 44 0.16 -8.96 -13.07
N TYR A 45 -0.99 -9.35 -12.53
CA TYR A 45 -1.08 -10.09 -11.27
C TYR A 45 -0.54 -9.31 -10.05
N SER A 46 -0.54 -7.98 -10.12
CA SER A 46 -0.27 -7.14 -8.94
C SER A 46 -1.20 -7.54 -7.78
N ILE A 47 -0.60 -7.74 -6.61
CA ILE A 47 -1.34 -7.92 -5.37
C ILE A 47 -1.67 -6.53 -4.82
N PRO A 48 -2.94 -6.21 -4.55
CA PRO A 48 -3.30 -4.90 -4.00
C PRO A 48 -2.67 -4.69 -2.63
N GLN A 49 -2.12 -3.50 -2.39
CA GLN A 49 -1.47 -3.16 -1.13
C GLN A 49 -1.86 -1.77 -0.63
N CYS A 50 -1.85 -1.57 0.68
CA CYS A 50 -1.96 -0.25 1.29
C CYS A 50 -0.73 0.58 0.93
N SER A 51 -0.98 1.78 0.41
CA SER A 51 0.05 2.73 0.04
C SER A 51 -0.31 4.11 0.58
N SER A 52 0.70 4.91 0.94
CA SER A 52 0.47 6.24 1.50
C SER A 52 -0.17 7.17 0.46
N MET A 53 -1.10 8.00 0.92
CA MET A 53 -1.63 9.11 0.11
C MET A 53 -0.52 10.12 -0.20
N GLY A 54 -0.62 10.77 -1.36
CA GLY A 54 0.40 11.71 -1.82
C GLY A 54 0.49 12.97 -0.96
N LYS A 55 1.70 13.35 -0.56
CA LYS A 55 2.01 14.62 0.13
C LYS A 55 2.49 15.68 -0.87
N THR A 56 2.64 16.92 -0.42
CA THR A 56 3.14 18.02 -1.26
C THR A 56 4.37 17.63 -2.08
N GLY A 57 4.31 17.86 -3.39
CA GLY A 57 5.40 17.57 -4.32
C GLY A 57 5.48 16.13 -4.81
N ASP A 58 4.69 15.21 -4.25
CA ASP A 58 4.59 13.85 -4.78
C ASP A 58 3.88 13.84 -6.12
N TRP A 59 4.20 12.83 -6.94
CA TRP A 59 3.48 12.57 -8.17
C TRP A 59 2.05 12.10 -7.86
N CYS A 60 1.11 12.58 -8.66
CA CYS A 60 -0.28 12.17 -8.58
C CYS A 60 -0.88 12.11 -9.98
N ARG A 61 -1.97 11.36 -10.12
CA ARG A 61 -2.78 11.33 -11.33
C ARG A 61 -3.95 12.30 -11.20
N THR A 62 -4.06 13.26 -12.11
CA THR A 62 -5.24 14.13 -12.17
C THR A 62 -6.48 13.28 -12.46
N ASN A 63 -7.57 13.53 -11.75
CA ASN A 63 -8.81 12.75 -11.82
C ASN A 63 -8.60 11.25 -11.51
N ALA A 64 -7.74 10.93 -10.54
CA ALA A 64 -7.70 9.60 -9.97
C ALA A 64 -9.05 9.31 -9.27
N VAL A 65 -9.80 8.35 -9.77
CA VAL A 65 -11.05 7.87 -9.19
C VAL A 65 -10.82 6.47 -8.64
N ALA A 66 -11.41 6.18 -7.49
CA ALA A 66 -11.41 4.84 -6.93
C ALA A 66 -12.33 3.93 -7.74
N GLU A 67 -11.89 2.70 -7.98
CA GLU A 67 -12.61 1.72 -8.79
C GLU A 67 -12.82 0.42 -8.01
N ASP A 68 -14.00 -0.17 -8.20
CA ASP A 68 -14.30 -1.54 -7.81
C ASP A 68 -13.96 -2.45 -9.00
N ARG A 69 -13.18 -3.51 -8.73
CA ARG A 69 -12.70 -4.40 -9.79
C ARG A 69 -12.47 -5.81 -9.29
N ARG A 70 -12.66 -6.75 -10.20
CA ARG A 70 -12.26 -8.15 -10.04
C ARG A 70 -10.91 -8.38 -10.71
N LEU A 71 -9.91 -8.72 -9.91
CA LEU A 71 -8.58 -9.09 -10.38
C LEU A 71 -8.52 -10.60 -10.63
N TYR A 72 -8.02 -10.99 -11.80
CA TYR A 72 -7.87 -12.40 -12.18
C TYR A 72 -6.40 -12.80 -12.17
N TYR A 73 -6.13 -13.91 -11.49
CA TYR A 73 -4.81 -14.50 -11.30
C TYR A 73 -4.76 -15.88 -11.99
N PRO A 74 -3.57 -16.47 -12.15
CA PRO A 74 -3.44 -17.84 -12.66
C PRO A 74 -4.28 -18.85 -11.86
N ASN A 75 -4.57 -20.00 -12.47
CA ASN A 75 -5.33 -21.11 -11.86
C ASN A 75 -6.81 -20.79 -11.52
N GLY A 76 -7.39 -19.77 -12.15
CA GLY A 76 -8.79 -19.39 -11.93
C GLY A 76 -9.03 -18.64 -10.62
N ILE A 77 -7.96 -18.26 -9.91
CA ILE A 77 -8.06 -17.46 -8.69
C ILE A 77 -8.48 -16.04 -9.07
N PHE A 78 -9.44 -15.48 -8.34
CA PHE A 78 -9.81 -14.08 -8.47
C PHE A 78 -9.90 -13.40 -7.11
N ARG A 79 -9.80 -12.07 -7.11
CA ARG A 79 -9.99 -11.22 -5.94
C ARG A 79 -10.89 -10.05 -6.31
N ASP A 80 -11.95 -9.86 -5.55
CA ASP A 80 -12.75 -8.63 -5.61
C ASP A 80 -12.07 -7.57 -4.74
N VAL A 81 -11.85 -6.40 -5.32
CA VAL A 81 -11.19 -5.26 -4.70
C VAL A 81 -12.07 -4.03 -4.89
N GLU A 82 -12.42 -3.36 -3.80
CA GLU A 82 -13.33 -2.22 -3.75
C GLU A 82 -12.58 -0.93 -3.42
N ASN A 83 -13.05 0.21 -3.93
CA ASN A 83 -12.50 1.53 -3.64
C ASN A 83 -10.97 1.57 -3.75
N SER A 84 -10.46 1.03 -4.85
CA SER A 84 -9.02 0.88 -5.09
C SER A 84 -8.51 1.84 -6.14
N TYR A 85 -7.26 2.26 -6.02
CA TYR A 85 -6.61 3.16 -6.96
C TYR A 85 -5.59 2.40 -7.83
N SER A 86 -5.26 2.98 -8.98
CA SER A 86 -4.23 2.47 -9.87
C SER A 86 -3.10 3.48 -9.97
N LEU A 87 -1.86 2.98 -10.06
CA LEU A 87 -0.62 3.76 -10.22
C LEU A 87 -0.23 4.65 -9.03
N PHE A 88 -1.12 5.53 -8.56
CA PHE A 88 -0.89 6.40 -7.41
C PHE A 88 -2.11 6.46 -6.50
N CYS A 89 -1.89 6.54 -5.19
CA CYS A 89 -2.94 6.98 -4.27
C CYS A 89 -3.32 8.44 -4.54
N PRO A 90 -4.54 8.87 -4.15
CA PRO A 90 -4.91 10.28 -4.21
C PRO A 90 -4.01 11.10 -3.28
N CYS A 91 -3.98 12.41 -3.51
CA CYS A 91 -3.33 13.31 -2.56
C CYS A 91 -4.07 13.26 -1.21
N ALA A 92 -3.32 13.42 -0.12
CA ALA A 92 -3.90 13.45 1.22
C ALA A 92 -4.85 14.65 1.39
N LYS A 93 -5.68 14.60 2.44
CA LYS A 93 -6.61 15.68 2.78
C LYS A 93 -5.89 17.04 2.87
N GLY A 94 -6.46 18.07 2.25
CA GLY A 94 -5.86 19.41 2.18
C GLY A 94 -4.90 19.61 1.00
N TYR A 95 -4.74 18.60 0.13
CA TYR A 95 -3.97 18.70 -1.10
C TYR A 95 -4.83 18.36 -2.32
N THR A 96 -4.53 18.99 -3.46
CA THR A 96 -5.16 18.73 -4.76
C THR A 96 -4.09 18.35 -5.78
N CYS A 97 -4.39 17.39 -6.64
CA CYS A 97 -3.49 17.01 -7.73
C CYS A 97 -3.55 18.06 -8.86
N LYS A 98 -2.50 18.87 -9.00
CA LYS A 98 -2.39 19.91 -10.02
C LYS A 98 -1.06 19.77 -10.76
N ARG A 99 -1.11 19.74 -12.10
CA ARG A 99 0.07 19.49 -12.96
C ARG A 99 0.82 18.22 -12.53
N ASN A 100 0.07 17.15 -12.24
CA ASN A 100 0.58 15.86 -11.78
C ASN A 100 1.38 15.89 -10.46
N LYS A 101 1.23 16.96 -9.67
CA LYS A 101 1.84 17.08 -8.35
C LYS A 101 0.79 17.39 -7.29
N CYS A 102 0.92 16.78 -6.12
CA CYS A 102 0.12 17.18 -4.98
C CYS A 102 0.56 18.57 -4.51
N GLN A 103 -0.39 19.49 -4.43
CA GLN A 103 -0.19 20.88 -4.01
C GLN A 103 -1.24 21.23 -2.96
N PRO A 104 -0.96 22.14 -2.01
CA PRO A 104 -1.96 22.61 -1.06
C PRO A 104 -3.23 23.05 -1.78
N SER A 105 -4.37 22.52 -1.36
CA SER A 105 -5.67 23.01 -1.81
C SER A 105 -5.76 24.47 -1.38
N LYS A 106 -6.01 25.39 -2.33
CA LYS A 106 -6.33 26.76 -1.96
C LYS A 106 -7.67 26.71 -1.21
N GLY A 107 -7.65 27.06 0.07
CA GLY A 107 -8.86 27.25 0.87
C GLY A 107 -9.71 28.40 0.33
#